data_AF-A0AA42TMX7-F1
#
_entry.id   AF-A0AA42TMX7-F1
#
_cell.length_a   1.000
_cell.length_b   1.000
_cell.length_c   1.000
_cell.angle_alpha   90.00
_cell.angle_beta   90.00
_cell.angle_gamma   90.00
#
_symmetry.space_group_name_H-M   'P 1'
#
loop_
_entity.id
_entity.type
_entity.pdbx_description
1 polymer ?
#
loop_
_entity_poly.entity_id
_entity_poly.type
_entity_poly.pdbx_seq_one_letter_code
_entity_poly.pdbx_strand_id
1 'polypeptide(L)'
;MGKYALLAGLFVSLPSFAAFQCGGYKMTLTDSEGLVRINGELVTSQKVKYLGAQGDESKAVWNMGLMPARDGNNYGFEFVKRNGKSFLNVQLLQNSMDAPKLVGSFPCEKIKD
;
A
#
# COMPACT_ATOMS: atom_id res chain seq x y z
N MET A 1 -5.09 34.38 -45.50
CA MET A 1 -5.60 33.00 -45.29
C MET A 1 -4.41 32.18 -44.79
N GLY A 2 -4.07 32.14 -43.51
CA GLY A 2 -4.80 31.55 -42.38
C GLY A 2 -3.79 30.61 -41.69
N LYS A 3 -2.92 31.15 -40.83
CA LYS A 3 -1.88 30.38 -40.13
C LYS A 3 -2.50 29.72 -38.90
N TYR A 4 -2.90 28.46 -39.00
CA TYR A 4 -3.31 27.66 -37.84
C TYR A 4 -2.06 27.17 -37.10
N ALA A 5 -1.72 27.83 -35.99
CA ALA A 5 -0.74 27.31 -35.06
C ALA A 5 -1.40 26.21 -34.21
N LEU A 6 -1.02 24.95 -34.46
CA LEU A 6 -1.36 23.81 -33.62
C LEU A 6 -0.57 23.89 -32.31
N LEU A 7 -1.23 24.33 -31.23
CA LEU A 7 -0.72 24.20 -29.87
C LEU A 7 -0.93 22.76 -29.40
N ALA A 8 0.11 21.93 -29.51
CA ALA A 8 0.14 20.62 -28.88
C ALA A 8 0.39 20.80 -27.37
N GLY A 9 -0.67 20.70 -26.56
CA GLY A 9 -0.55 20.71 -25.11
C GLY A 9 0.04 19.39 -24.60
N LEU A 10 1.20 19.44 -23.94
CA LEU A 10 1.74 18.31 -23.18
C LEU A 10 0.83 18.06 -21.96
N PHE A 11 0.07 16.96 -21.98
CA PHE A 11 -0.55 16.43 -20.78
C PHE A 11 0.53 15.72 -19.96
N VAL A 12 1.07 16.40 -18.95
CA VAL A 12 1.95 15.77 -17.96
C VAL A 12 1.07 15.10 -16.91
N SER A 13 1.04 13.76 -16.91
CA SER A 13 0.39 12.98 -15.86
C SER A 13 1.18 13.12 -14.55
N LEU A 14 0.60 13.76 -13.54
CA LEU A 14 1.17 13.77 -12.19
C LEU A 14 0.97 12.39 -11.55
N PRO A 15 2.00 11.82 -10.89
CA PRO A 15 1.85 10.57 -10.15
C PRO A 15 0.83 10.76 -9.03
N SER A 16 -0.13 9.82 -8.90
CA SER A 16 -1.07 9.82 -7.79
C SER A 16 -0.44 9.06 -6.63
N PHE A 17 -0.45 9.68 -5.44
CA PHE A 17 -0.01 9.01 -4.22
C PHE A 17 -1.25 8.71 -3.39
N ALA A 18 -1.50 7.44 -3.10
CA ALA A 18 -2.51 7.09 -2.10
C ALA A 18 -1.79 6.75 -0.79
N ALA A 19 -2.01 7.58 0.23
CA ALA A 19 -1.48 7.33 1.57
C ALA A 19 -2.59 6.97 2.56
N PHE A 20 -2.32 6.00 3.43
CA PHE A 20 -3.19 5.56 4.51
C PHE A 20 -2.45 5.63 5.85
N GLN A 21 -3.11 6.15 6.87
CA GLN A 21 -2.63 6.10 8.25
C GLN A 21 -3.37 4.98 8.99
N CYS A 22 -2.63 4.00 9.52
CA CYS A 22 -3.16 2.82 10.20
C CYS A 22 -2.52 2.69 11.59
N GLY A 23 -3.08 3.33 12.60
CA GLY A 23 -2.42 3.40 13.93
C GLY A 23 -1.02 4.02 13.82
N GLY A 24 0.02 3.28 14.22
CA GLY A 24 1.43 3.69 14.10
C GLY A 24 2.08 3.44 12.72
N TYR A 25 1.33 2.94 11.74
CA TYR A 25 1.85 2.60 10.42
C TYR A 25 1.33 3.56 9.35
N LYS A 26 2.24 4.20 8.62
CA LYS A 26 1.93 4.97 7.41
C LYS A 26 2.18 4.09 6.19
N MET A 27 1.13 3.83 5.43
CA MET A 27 1.19 3.09 4.18
C MET A 27 1.12 4.06 3.00
N THR A 28 2.07 3.98 2.07
CA THR A 28 2.09 4.83 0.87
C THR A 28 2.16 3.95 -0.36
N LEU A 29 1.25 4.17 -1.31
CA LEU A 29 1.31 3.60 -2.65
C LEU A 29 1.85 4.66 -3.59
N THR A 30 2.87 4.29 -4.35
CA THR A 30 3.45 5.13 -5.39
C THR A 30 3.39 4.43 -6.73
N ASP A 31 2.76 5.08 -7.73
CA ASP A 31 2.64 4.51 -9.09
C ASP A 31 4.01 4.19 -9.74
N SER A 32 5.06 4.94 -9.39
CA SER A 32 6.40 4.74 -9.97
C SER A 32 7.14 3.50 -9.48
N GLU A 33 6.79 2.98 -8.30
CA GLU A 33 7.51 1.85 -7.68
C GLU A 33 6.72 0.53 -7.78
N GLY A 34 5.41 0.61 -8.00
CA GLY A 34 4.52 -0.57 -8.09
C GLY A 34 4.35 -1.35 -6.78
N LEU A 35 5.04 -0.95 -5.72
CA LEU A 35 5.05 -1.57 -4.40
C LEU A 35 4.69 -0.55 -3.31
N VAL A 36 4.17 -1.06 -2.20
CA VAL A 36 3.84 -0.27 -1.01
C VAL A 36 5.08 0.08 -0.21
N ARG A 37 5.06 1.28 0.39
CA ARG A 37 5.93 1.62 1.51
C ARG A 37 5.19 1.56 2.84
N ILE A 38 5.78 0.92 3.84
CA ILE A 38 5.34 0.95 5.24
C ILE A 38 6.34 1.79 6.03
N ASN A 39 5.89 2.87 6.66
CA ASN A 39 6.73 3.84 7.39
C ASN A 39 7.92 4.36 6.54
N GLY A 40 7.72 4.48 5.22
CA GLY A 40 8.74 4.91 4.28
C GLY A 40 9.69 3.80 3.80
N GLU A 41 9.55 2.55 4.28
CA GLU A 41 10.31 1.39 3.83
C GLU A 41 9.55 0.63 2.76
N LEU A 42 10.21 0.35 1.63
CA LEU A 42 9.62 -0.42 0.54
C LEU A 42 9.46 -1.88 0.96
N VAL A 43 8.26 -2.45 0.81
CA VAL A 43 8.03 -3.86 1.09
C VAL A 43 8.88 -4.74 0.17
N THR A 44 9.35 -5.88 0.68
CA THR A 44 10.18 -6.82 -0.08
C THR A 44 9.35 -7.81 -0.90
N SER A 45 8.06 -7.96 -0.57
CA SER A 45 7.11 -8.74 -1.34
C SER A 45 5.71 -8.17 -1.22
N GLN A 46 4.90 -8.37 -2.27
CA GLN A 46 3.52 -7.90 -2.33
C GLN A 46 2.69 -8.83 -3.21
N LYS A 47 1.48 -9.16 -2.76
CA LYS A 47 0.47 -9.87 -3.53
C LYS A 47 -0.89 -9.22 -3.31
N VAL A 48 -1.48 -8.74 -4.40
CA VAL A 48 -2.81 -8.13 -4.40
C VAL A 48 -3.84 -9.16 -4.83
N LYS A 49 -4.93 -9.26 -4.06
CA LYS A 49 -6.11 -10.06 -4.36
C LYS A 49 -7.33 -9.15 -4.40
N TYR A 50 -7.96 -9.06 -5.56
CA TYR A 50 -9.26 -8.40 -5.69
C TYR A 50 -10.37 -9.30 -5.17
N LEU A 51 -11.26 -8.76 -4.35
CA LEU A 51 -12.44 -9.44 -3.80
C LEU A 51 -13.66 -9.33 -4.74
N GLY A 52 -13.55 -8.49 -5.77
CA GLY A 52 -14.56 -8.29 -6.82
C GLY A 52 -13.93 -8.41 -8.21
N ALA A 53 -14.25 -7.46 -9.09
CA ALA A 53 -13.63 -7.40 -10.42
C ALA A 53 -12.12 -7.12 -10.30
N GLN A 54 -11.35 -7.64 -11.26
CA GLN A 54 -9.91 -7.36 -11.34
C GLN A 54 -9.69 -5.85 -11.49
N GLY A 55 -8.82 -5.28 -10.65
CA GLY A 55 -8.54 -3.84 -10.60
C GLY A 55 -9.48 -3.02 -9.70
N ASP A 56 -10.46 -3.64 -9.02
CA ASP A 56 -11.30 -2.94 -8.05
C ASP A 56 -10.53 -2.69 -6.74
N GLU A 57 -9.77 -1.60 -6.71
CA GLU A 57 -9.02 -1.14 -5.53
C GLU A 57 -9.91 -0.70 -4.36
N SER A 58 -11.25 -0.65 -4.51
CA SER A 58 -12.18 -0.43 -3.40
C SER A 58 -12.47 -1.71 -2.60
N LYS A 59 -12.13 -2.87 -3.20
CA LYS A 59 -12.36 -4.22 -2.67
C LYS A 59 -11.13 -5.09 -2.92
N ALA A 60 -10.04 -4.79 -2.24
CA ALA A 60 -8.76 -5.47 -2.43
C ALA A 60 -8.13 -5.87 -1.09
N VAL A 61 -7.35 -6.95 -1.13
CA VAL A 61 -6.50 -7.42 -0.04
C VAL A 61 -5.06 -7.46 -0.52
N TRP A 62 -4.18 -6.76 0.18
CA TRP A 62 -2.77 -6.64 -0.15
C TRP A 62 -1.98 -7.37 0.93
N ASN A 63 -1.39 -8.50 0.58
CA ASN A 63 -0.50 -9.25 1.46
C ASN A 63 0.93 -8.84 1.15
N MET A 64 1.67 -8.41 2.17
CA MET A 64 3.00 -7.84 2.00
C MET A 64 3.97 -8.39 3.03
N GLY A 65 5.25 -8.44 2.68
CA GLY A 65 6.34 -8.77 3.60
C GLY A 65 7.39 -7.67 3.60
N LEU A 66 7.97 -7.40 4.77
CA LEU A 66 9.13 -6.52 4.94
C LEU A 66 10.18 -7.27 5.76
N MET A 67 11.24 -7.72 5.09
CA MET A 67 12.23 -8.64 5.65
C MET A 67 13.63 -8.40 5.06
N PRO A 68 14.63 -7.99 5.85
CA PRO A 68 14.47 -7.37 7.18
C PRO A 68 13.88 -5.96 7.05
N ALA A 69 13.15 -5.52 8.06
CA ALA A 69 12.86 -4.11 8.28
C ALA A 69 14.07 -3.40 8.91
N ARG A 70 14.08 -2.06 8.90
CA ARG A 70 15.18 -1.24 9.46
C ARG A 70 15.42 -1.47 10.95
N ASP A 71 14.40 -1.87 11.70
CA ASP A 71 14.52 -2.19 13.12
C ASP A 71 15.10 -3.60 13.40
N GLY A 72 15.45 -4.35 12.34
CA GLY A 72 16.00 -5.70 12.43
C GLY A 72 14.95 -6.80 12.53
N ASN A 73 13.66 -6.45 12.56
CA ASN A 73 12.57 -7.42 12.62
C ASN A 73 12.07 -7.81 11.21
N ASN A 74 11.29 -8.88 11.17
CA ASN A 74 10.57 -9.32 9.97
C ASN A 74 9.07 -9.11 10.18
N TYR A 75 8.39 -8.56 9.19
CA TYR A 75 6.96 -8.26 9.30
C TYR A 75 6.15 -8.82 8.13
N GLY A 76 4.99 -9.37 8.47
CA GLY A 76 3.91 -9.67 7.54
C GLY A 76 2.81 -8.63 7.71
N PHE A 77 2.29 -8.12 6.60
CA PHE A 77 1.20 -7.15 6.57
C PHE A 77 0.06 -7.66 5.70
N GLU A 78 -1.16 -7.43 6.14
CA GLU A 78 -2.37 -7.62 5.34
C GLU A 78 -3.20 -6.34 5.40
N PHE A 79 -3.17 -5.57 4.31
CA PHE A 79 -4.04 -4.42 4.16
C PHE A 79 -5.32 -4.85 3.45
N VAL A 80 -6.46 -4.68 4.13
CA VAL A 80 -7.77 -5.02 3.59
C VAL A 80 -8.55 -3.74 3.37
N LYS A 81 -9.06 -3.56 2.16
CA LYS A 81 -10.00 -2.50 1.82
C LYS A 81 -11.29 -3.13 1.31
N ARG A 82 -12.39 -2.86 2.01
CA ARG A 82 -13.70 -3.42 1.68
C ARG A 82 -14.80 -2.51 2.21
N ASN A 83 -15.81 -2.25 1.38
CA ASN A 83 -17.03 -1.52 1.76
C ASN A 83 -16.73 -0.14 2.39
N GLY A 84 -15.79 0.61 1.81
CA GLY A 84 -15.41 1.94 2.30
C GLY A 84 -14.62 1.97 3.61
N LYS A 85 -14.30 0.80 4.18
CA LYS A 85 -13.41 0.67 5.34
C LYS A 85 -12.09 0.05 4.91
N SER A 86 -11.06 0.39 5.67
CA SER A 86 -9.73 -0.21 5.53
C SER A 86 -9.13 -0.53 6.88
N PHE A 87 -8.37 -1.62 6.96
CA PHE A 87 -7.60 -1.99 8.12
C PHE A 87 -6.28 -2.64 7.70
N LEU A 88 -5.27 -2.51 8.55
CA LEU A 88 -3.96 -3.11 8.39
C LEU A 88 -3.76 -4.12 9.52
N ASN A 89 -3.67 -5.39 9.16
CA ASN A 89 -3.19 -6.43 10.06
C ASN A 89 -1.67 -6.49 9.95
N VAL A 90 -1.00 -6.55 11.08
CA VAL A 90 0.46 -6.63 11.20
C VAL A 90 0.80 -7.85 12.03
N GLN A 91 1.77 -8.62 11.56
CA GLN A 91 2.34 -9.73 12.30
C GLN A 91 3.85 -9.58 12.36
N LEU A 92 4.43 -9.65 13.56
CA LEU A 92 5.86 -9.88 13.72
C LEU A 92 6.17 -11.33 13.35
N LEU A 93 7.03 -11.53 12.37
CA LEU A 93 7.47 -12.85 11.92
C LEU A 93 8.66 -13.28 12.77
N GLN A 94 8.46 -14.32 13.57
CA GLN A 94 9.46 -14.86 14.49
C GLN A 94 10.15 -16.07 13.87
N ASN A 95 11.38 -16.34 14.29
CA ASN A 95 12.17 -17.47 13.79
C ASN A 95 11.67 -18.84 14.27
N SER A 96 10.86 -18.87 15.33
CA SER A 96 10.26 -20.10 15.86
C SER A 96 8.78 -20.17 15.51
N MET A 97 8.36 -21.31 14.95
CA MET A 97 6.94 -21.59 14.65
C MET A 97 6.12 -21.89 15.90
N ASP A 98 6.78 -22.25 17.01
CA ASP A 98 6.15 -22.51 18.30
C ASP A 98 5.98 -21.24 19.14
N ALA A 99 6.58 -20.12 18.70
CA ALA A 99 6.43 -18.85 19.39
C ALA A 99 4.99 -18.31 19.24
N PRO A 100 4.41 -17.72 20.29
CA PRO A 100 3.12 -17.04 20.19
C PRO A 100 3.19 -15.90 19.18
N LYS A 101 2.25 -15.89 18.22
CA LYS A 101 2.18 -14.84 17.21
C LYS A 101 1.92 -13.47 17.86
N LEU A 102 2.77 -12.50 17.56
CA LEU A 102 2.55 -11.10 17.92
C LEU A 102 1.86 -10.41 16.74
N VAL A 103 0.57 -10.11 16.93
CA VAL A 103 -0.30 -9.53 15.89
C VAL A 103 -1.00 -8.27 16.38
N GLY A 104 -1.27 -7.35 15.46
CA GLY A 104 -2.09 -6.16 15.69
C GLY A 104 -2.96 -5.85 14.48
N SER A 105 -4.16 -5.33 14.72
CA SER A 105 -5.10 -4.91 13.67
C SER A 105 -5.46 -3.46 13.88
N PHE A 106 -5.19 -2.62 12.89
CA PHE A 106 -5.33 -1.18 13.00
C PHE A 106 -6.32 -0.66 11.95
N PRO A 107 -7.36 0.10 12.34
CA PRO A 107 -8.20 0.80 11.36
C PRO A 107 -7.34 1.82 10.60
N CYS A 108 -7.63 1.96 9.31
CA CYS A 108 -6.88 2.86 8.42
C CYS A 108 -7.76 4.00 7.91
N GLU A 109 -7.20 5.20 7.90
CA GLU A 109 -7.80 6.40 7.31
C GLU A 109 -6.99 6.84 6.09
N LYS A 110 -7.67 7.24 5.02
CA LYS A 110 -6.99 7.84 3.86
C LYS A 110 -6.49 9.23 4.23
N ILE A 111 -5.20 9.47 4.05
CA ILE A 111 -4.61 10.80 4.23
C ILE A 111 -4.97 11.62 2.97
N LYS A 112 -5.45 12.86 3.19
CA LYS A 112 -5.68 13.80 2.09
C LYS A 112 -4.33 14.38 1.66
N ASP A 113 -4.11 14.42 0.35
CA ASP A 113 -2.98 15.12 -0.26
C ASP A 113 -3.05 16.63 -0.01
#